data_AF-A0A2E9T7N7-F1
#
_entry.id   AF-A0A2E9T7N7-F1
#
_cell.length_a   1.000
_cell.length_b   1.000
_cell.length_c   1.000
_cell.angle_alpha   90.00
_cell.angle_beta   90.00
_cell.angle_gamma   90.00
#
_symmetry.space_group_name_H-M   'P 1'
#
loop_
_entity.id
_entity.type
_entity.pdbx_description
1 polymer ?
#
loop_
_entity_poly.entity_id
_entity_poly.type
_entity_poly.pdbx_seq_one_letter_code
_entity_poly.pdbx_strand_id
1 'polypeptide(L)'
;NLSYTITSKRKLKELIDKKIVSSWDDPRMPTISGLRRRGYTPEALKNFVEAAGIAKRDNIIEASLLEFCVRDHLNKIAPRVNAVINPLKLTITNYDLDKEILKGEINPEDPLSGTRDIPFSRHLYIEREDFMEQANRKYFRLTTGKEVRLKNAYIIKGESVLKDKQGNITEVLCTYDKASKSGSGSDASKRKVKGTLHWVSQKHAIKAKVNLYDRLFVDPAPDQHKDKSFLDFINPNSLNETFVFIEPSILSAKAGQPYQFQRLGYFCVDKISTPKNLVFNKTVSLRDTWSK
;
A
#
# COMPACT_ATOMS: atom_id res chain seq x y z
N ASN A 1 -14.80 -22.91 -8.53
CA ASN A 1 -13.92 -22.79 -7.34
C ASN A 1 -12.95 -21.65 -7.53
N LEU A 2 -12.49 -20.98 -6.48
CA LEU A 2 -11.48 -19.92 -6.57
C LEU A 2 -10.10 -20.53 -6.24
N SER A 3 -9.04 -20.14 -6.96
CA SER A 3 -7.68 -20.64 -6.68
C SER A 3 -7.13 -20.09 -5.35
N TYR A 4 -6.17 -20.80 -4.75
CA TYR A 4 -5.49 -20.46 -3.49
C TYR A 4 -6.44 -20.29 -2.29
N THR A 5 -7.58 -20.95 -2.31
CA THR A 5 -8.57 -20.89 -1.23
C THR A 5 -9.33 -22.20 -1.08
N ILE A 6 -10.12 -22.28 -0.03
CA ILE A 6 -11.00 -23.40 0.28
C ILE A 6 -12.39 -22.89 0.66
N THR A 7 -13.45 -23.57 0.23
CA THR A 7 -14.84 -23.15 0.52
C THR A 7 -15.58 -24.12 1.41
N SER A 8 -15.02 -25.31 1.68
CA SER A 8 -15.62 -26.31 2.57
C SER A 8 -15.76 -25.78 4.00
N LYS A 9 -17.00 -25.68 4.49
CA LYS A 9 -17.31 -25.21 5.86
C LYS A 9 -16.56 -26.00 6.95
N ARG A 10 -16.39 -27.31 6.75
CA ARG A 10 -15.62 -28.18 7.68
C ARG A 10 -14.15 -27.76 7.73
N LYS A 11 -13.50 -27.59 6.56
CA LYS A 11 -12.09 -27.18 6.47
C LYS A 11 -11.89 -25.75 6.98
N LEU A 12 -12.82 -24.83 6.70
CA LEU A 12 -12.80 -23.46 7.23
C LEU A 12 -12.92 -23.43 8.77
N LYS A 13 -13.79 -24.26 9.35
CA LYS A 13 -13.87 -24.41 10.81
C LYS A 13 -12.56 -24.93 11.39
N GLU A 14 -11.94 -25.91 10.72
CA GLU A 14 -10.65 -26.48 11.15
C GLU A 14 -9.53 -25.42 11.21
N LEU A 15 -9.49 -24.47 10.26
CA LEU A 15 -8.55 -23.34 10.32
C LEU A 15 -8.75 -22.46 11.57
N ILE A 16 -10.00 -22.25 11.97
CA ILE A 16 -10.35 -21.46 13.16
C ILE A 16 -10.00 -22.24 14.43
N ASP A 17 -10.40 -23.51 14.51
CA ASP A 17 -10.15 -24.38 15.67
C ASP A 17 -8.65 -24.55 15.93
N LYS A 18 -7.85 -24.66 14.87
CA LYS A 18 -6.37 -24.72 14.93
C LYS A 18 -5.70 -23.35 15.09
N LYS A 19 -6.47 -22.26 15.21
CA LYS A 19 -5.98 -20.87 15.38
C LYS A 19 -5.04 -20.39 14.25
N ILE A 20 -5.17 -20.96 13.05
CA ILE A 20 -4.44 -20.49 11.85
C ILE A 20 -5.02 -19.14 11.41
N VAL A 21 -6.34 -19.00 11.54
CA VAL A 21 -7.08 -17.76 11.34
C VAL A 21 -7.82 -17.36 12.62
N SER A 22 -8.04 -16.06 12.78
CA SER A 22 -8.60 -15.49 14.01
C SER A 22 -10.09 -15.78 14.20
N SER A 23 -10.89 -15.76 13.13
CA SER A 23 -12.32 -16.00 13.18
C SER A 23 -12.91 -16.20 11.77
N TRP A 24 -14.23 -16.40 11.66
CA TRP A 24 -14.95 -16.38 10.38
C TRP A 24 -14.81 -15.08 9.59
N ASP A 25 -14.46 -13.98 10.23
CA ASP A 25 -14.24 -12.68 9.59
C ASP A 25 -12.77 -12.31 9.42
N ASP A 26 -11.85 -13.25 9.63
CA ASP A 26 -10.42 -13.03 9.35
C ASP A 26 -10.24 -12.56 7.89
N PRO A 27 -9.48 -11.49 7.62
CA PRO A 27 -9.32 -10.96 6.26
C PRO A 27 -8.61 -11.88 5.25
N ARG A 28 -8.13 -13.05 5.68
CA ARG A 28 -7.61 -14.13 4.81
C ARG A 28 -8.67 -15.17 4.44
N MET A 29 -9.82 -15.15 5.10
CA MET A 29 -10.91 -16.10 4.86
C MET A 29 -11.72 -15.70 3.62
N PRO A 30 -12.16 -16.67 2.79
CA PRO A 30 -12.99 -16.42 1.61
C PRO A 30 -14.47 -16.18 1.95
N THR A 31 -14.78 -15.93 3.21
CA THR A 31 -16.13 -15.59 3.67
C THR A 31 -16.47 -14.16 3.28
N ILE A 32 -17.76 -13.87 3.06
CA ILE A 32 -18.20 -12.50 2.78
C ILE A 32 -17.82 -11.54 3.92
N SER A 33 -17.88 -11.99 5.17
CA SER A 33 -17.42 -11.22 6.34
C SER A 33 -15.91 -10.95 6.31
N GLY A 34 -15.09 -11.95 5.95
CA GLY A 34 -13.64 -11.80 5.81
C GLY A 34 -13.27 -10.86 4.69
N LEU A 35 -13.87 -11.03 3.50
CA LEU A 35 -13.67 -10.14 2.35
C LEU A 35 -14.10 -8.70 2.66
N ARG A 36 -15.23 -8.49 3.33
CA ARG A 36 -15.66 -7.16 3.78
C ARG A 36 -14.65 -6.52 4.73
N ARG A 37 -14.17 -7.27 5.73
CA ARG A 37 -13.15 -6.78 6.69
C ARG A 37 -11.81 -6.53 6.00
N ARG A 38 -11.49 -7.30 4.96
CA ARG A 38 -10.32 -7.11 4.09
C ARG A 38 -10.40 -5.84 3.25
N GLY A 39 -11.59 -5.28 3.04
CA GLY A 39 -11.82 -4.06 2.27
C GLY A 39 -12.36 -4.30 0.86
N TYR A 40 -12.82 -5.52 0.55
CA TYR A 40 -13.59 -5.75 -0.68
C TYR A 40 -14.94 -5.06 -0.59
N THR A 41 -15.29 -4.35 -1.66
CA THR A 41 -16.58 -3.67 -1.76
C THR A 41 -17.65 -4.60 -2.35
N PRO A 42 -18.94 -4.34 -2.10
CA PRO A 42 -20.03 -5.08 -2.74
C PRO A 42 -19.95 -5.05 -4.27
N GLU A 43 -19.62 -3.90 -4.86
CA GLU A 43 -19.52 -3.71 -6.32
C GLU A 43 -18.38 -4.56 -6.90
N ALA A 44 -17.23 -4.62 -6.24
CA ALA A 44 -16.11 -5.46 -6.68
C ALA A 44 -16.49 -6.95 -6.72
N LEU A 45 -17.27 -7.42 -5.73
CA LEU A 45 -17.74 -8.81 -5.68
C LEU A 45 -18.78 -9.10 -6.76
N LYS A 46 -19.68 -8.16 -7.04
CA LYS A 46 -20.64 -8.27 -8.17
C LYS A 46 -19.91 -8.34 -9.51
N ASN A 47 -18.97 -7.41 -9.74
CA ASN A 47 -18.15 -7.39 -10.95
C ASN A 47 -17.35 -8.68 -11.13
N PHE A 48 -16.86 -9.27 -10.03
CA PHE A 48 -16.18 -10.57 -10.06
C PHE A 48 -17.10 -11.70 -10.52
N VAL A 49 -18.32 -11.77 -9.99
CA VAL A 49 -19.30 -12.80 -10.39
C VAL A 49 -19.69 -12.65 -11.86
N GLU A 50 -19.90 -11.41 -12.32
CA GLU A 50 -20.20 -11.12 -13.73
C GLU A 50 -19.03 -11.52 -14.65
N ALA A 51 -17.80 -11.18 -14.28
CA ALA A 51 -16.61 -11.48 -15.07
C ALA A 51 -16.26 -12.98 -15.09
N ALA A 52 -16.50 -13.69 -13.99
CA ALA A 52 -16.29 -15.14 -13.91
C ALA A 52 -17.26 -15.90 -14.82
N GLY A 53 -18.44 -15.34 -15.06
CA GLY A 53 -19.50 -15.96 -15.86
C GLY A 53 -20.11 -17.19 -15.20
N ILE A 54 -21.18 -17.70 -15.82
CA ILE A 54 -21.87 -18.92 -15.38
C ILE A 54 -21.63 -20.00 -16.42
N ALA A 55 -20.94 -21.07 -16.01
CA ALA A 55 -20.69 -22.24 -16.85
C ALA A 55 -21.13 -23.52 -16.12
N LYS A 56 -21.56 -24.53 -16.89
CA LYS A 56 -21.94 -25.85 -16.36
C LYS A 56 -20.76 -26.78 -16.09
N ARG A 57 -19.53 -26.39 -16.48
CA ARG A 57 -18.31 -27.17 -16.27
C ARG A 57 -17.61 -26.70 -15.00
N ASP A 58 -17.00 -27.63 -14.29
CA ASP A 58 -16.12 -27.30 -13.18
C ASP A 58 -14.95 -26.45 -13.67
N ASN A 59 -14.79 -25.27 -13.08
CA ASN A 59 -13.71 -24.36 -13.39
C ASN A 59 -13.08 -23.80 -12.10
N ILE A 60 -11.76 -23.65 -12.12
CA ILE A 60 -11.01 -22.91 -11.11
C ILE A 60 -10.81 -21.50 -11.65
N ILE A 61 -11.45 -20.54 -11.00
CA ILE A 61 -11.29 -19.12 -11.29
C ILE A 61 -10.05 -18.63 -10.57
N GLU A 62 -9.19 -17.89 -11.26
CA GLU A 62 -7.98 -17.37 -10.65
C GLU A 62 -8.27 -16.29 -9.61
N ALA A 63 -7.59 -16.35 -8.46
CA ALA A 63 -7.65 -15.33 -7.41
C ALA A 63 -7.29 -13.92 -7.93
N SER A 64 -6.44 -13.86 -8.97
CA SER A 64 -6.06 -12.61 -9.64
C SER A 64 -7.26 -11.88 -10.26
N LEU A 65 -8.31 -12.59 -10.71
CA LEU A 65 -9.54 -11.96 -11.23
C LEU A 65 -10.29 -11.23 -10.12
N LEU A 66 -10.43 -11.85 -8.95
CA LEU A 66 -11.05 -11.23 -7.78
C LEU A 66 -10.24 -10.00 -7.32
N GLU A 67 -8.92 -10.12 -7.26
CA GLU A 67 -8.00 -9.01 -6.97
C GLU A 67 -8.09 -7.88 -8.01
N PHE A 68 -8.28 -8.22 -9.29
CA PHE A 68 -8.49 -7.26 -10.37
C PHE A 68 -9.78 -6.47 -10.17
N CYS A 69 -10.92 -7.13 -9.93
CA CYS A 69 -12.21 -6.46 -9.76
C CYS A 69 -12.20 -5.47 -8.59
N VAL A 70 -11.59 -5.82 -7.46
CA VAL A 70 -11.47 -4.89 -6.32
C VAL A 70 -10.51 -3.75 -6.62
N ARG A 71 -9.41 -4.01 -7.34
CA ARG A 71 -8.44 -2.99 -7.73
C ARG A 71 -9.05 -1.95 -8.67
N ASP A 72 -9.81 -2.41 -9.67
CA ASP A 72 -10.50 -1.53 -10.64
C ASP A 72 -11.51 -0.63 -9.93
N HIS A 73 -12.34 -1.22 -9.06
CA HIS A 73 -13.33 -0.43 -8.34
C HIS A 73 -12.70 0.56 -7.36
N LEU A 74 -11.72 0.12 -6.55
CA LEU A 74 -11.03 1.00 -5.60
C LEU A 74 -10.21 2.09 -6.29
N ASN A 75 -9.71 1.87 -7.51
CA ASN A 75 -9.08 2.95 -8.28
C ASN A 75 -10.05 4.11 -8.49
N LYS A 76 -11.33 3.84 -8.74
CA LYS A 76 -12.32 4.89 -9.00
C LYS A 76 -12.70 5.66 -7.75
N ILE A 77 -12.77 4.99 -6.59
CA ILE A 77 -13.42 5.58 -5.40
C ILE A 77 -12.47 5.93 -4.24
N ALA A 78 -11.29 5.31 -4.14
CA ALA A 78 -10.48 5.41 -2.92
C ALA A 78 -9.67 6.72 -2.86
N PRO A 79 -9.76 7.53 -1.78
CA PRO A 79 -8.85 8.65 -1.56
C PRO A 79 -7.38 8.22 -1.56
N ARG A 80 -6.52 9.02 -2.19
CA ARG A 80 -5.08 8.82 -2.26
C ARG A 80 -4.42 9.55 -1.10
N VAL A 81 -3.58 8.84 -0.36
CA VAL A 81 -2.80 9.42 0.75
C VAL A 81 -1.35 8.94 0.68
N ASN A 82 -0.43 9.76 1.17
CA ASN A 82 0.95 9.34 1.36
C ASN A 82 1.09 8.51 2.63
N ALA A 83 1.73 7.35 2.52
CA ALA A 83 2.01 6.46 3.62
C ALA A 83 3.35 5.78 3.38
N VAL A 84 4.15 5.58 4.43
CA VAL A 84 5.46 4.94 4.36
C VAL A 84 5.51 3.76 5.31
N ILE A 85 5.69 2.54 4.78
CA ILE A 85 5.70 1.29 5.57
C ILE A 85 7.12 0.96 6.04
N ASN A 86 8.14 1.10 5.17
CA ASN A 86 9.53 0.83 5.50
C ASN A 86 10.31 2.16 5.54
N PRO A 87 10.25 2.93 6.63
CA PRO A 87 10.75 4.29 6.67
C PRO A 87 12.27 4.35 6.55
N LEU A 88 12.72 5.23 5.65
CA LEU A 88 14.07 5.77 5.61
C LEU A 88 14.00 7.28 5.84
N LYS A 89 14.83 7.77 6.76
CA LYS A 89 14.93 9.21 7.05
C LYS A 89 15.51 9.93 5.84
N LEU A 90 14.93 11.08 5.51
CA LEU A 90 15.42 11.97 4.48
C LEU A 90 15.43 13.40 5.03
N THR A 91 16.55 14.09 4.91
CA THR A 91 16.73 15.47 5.36
C THR A 91 17.13 16.38 4.21
N ILE A 92 16.31 17.42 3.99
CA ILE A 92 16.55 18.43 2.96
C ILE A 92 17.43 19.53 3.56
N THR A 93 18.71 19.48 3.25
CA THR A 93 19.76 20.27 3.91
C THR A 93 19.63 21.79 3.69
N ASN A 94 19.11 22.21 2.55
CA ASN A 94 18.90 23.61 2.17
C ASN A 94 17.45 24.10 2.36
N TYR A 95 16.60 23.35 3.07
CA TYR A 95 15.23 23.77 3.41
C TYR A 95 15.20 24.57 4.72
N ASP A 96 14.74 25.81 4.62
CA ASP A 96 14.80 26.87 5.63
C ASP A 96 13.44 27.29 6.19
N LEU A 97 12.33 26.73 5.68
CA LEU A 97 10.99 27.04 6.16
C LEU A 97 10.60 26.15 7.34
N ASP A 98 10.00 26.75 8.37
CA ASP A 98 9.54 26.03 9.56
C ASP A 98 8.24 25.23 9.33
N LYS A 99 7.37 25.75 8.46
CA LYS A 99 6.07 25.16 8.12
C LYS A 99 5.71 25.48 6.68
N GLU A 100 5.35 24.45 5.92
CA GLU A 100 4.71 24.60 4.62
C GLU A 100 3.57 23.58 4.51
N ILE A 101 2.46 24.01 3.93
CA ILE A 101 1.35 23.15 3.56
C ILE A 101 1.28 23.11 2.04
N LEU A 102 1.42 21.92 1.49
CA LEU A 102 1.25 21.64 0.07
C LEU A 102 -0.18 21.14 -0.18
N LYS A 103 -0.64 21.26 -1.43
CA LYS A 103 -1.95 20.72 -1.83
C LYS A 103 -1.76 19.53 -2.76
N GLY A 104 -2.62 18.53 -2.61
CA GLY A 104 -2.70 17.39 -3.53
C GLY A 104 -4.14 16.99 -3.78
N GLU A 105 -4.43 16.49 -4.97
CA GLU A 105 -5.72 15.91 -5.33
C GLU A 105 -6.10 14.75 -4.39
N ILE A 106 -7.36 14.70 -3.91
CA ILE A 106 -7.83 13.59 -3.05
C ILE A 106 -7.93 12.32 -3.89
N ASN A 107 -8.56 12.40 -5.05
CA ASN A 107 -8.70 11.28 -5.97
C ASN A 107 -8.55 11.78 -7.42
N PRO A 108 -7.50 11.38 -8.15
CA PRO A 108 -7.32 11.75 -9.55
C PRO A 108 -8.44 11.27 -10.49
N GLU A 109 -9.14 10.19 -10.14
CA GLU A 109 -10.26 9.63 -10.91
C GLU A 109 -11.60 10.32 -10.60
N ASP A 110 -11.62 11.20 -9.60
CA ASP A 110 -12.80 11.98 -9.22
C ASP A 110 -12.43 13.47 -9.10
N PRO A 111 -12.63 14.26 -10.18
CA PRO A 111 -12.33 15.69 -10.18
C PRO A 111 -13.11 16.48 -9.11
N LEU A 112 -14.24 15.97 -8.64
CA LEU A 112 -15.08 16.62 -7.63
C LEU A 112 -14.61 16.32 -6.19
N SER A 113 -13.69 15.36 -6.01
CA SER A 113 -13.13 15.01 -4.70
C SER A 113 -12.31 16.13 -4.05
N GLY A 114 -11.91 17.14 -4.84
CA GLY A 114 -11.17 18.29 -4.35
C GLY A 114 -9.72 17.99 -3.97
N THR A 115 -9.19 18.76 -3.03
CA THR A 115 -7.79 18.71 -2.61
C THR A 115 -7.66 18.53 -1.11
N ARG A 116 -6.53 17.96 -0.69
CA ARG A 116 -6.13 17.86 0.72
C ARG A 116 -4.83 18.58 0.99
N ASP A 117 -4.67 18.97 2.24
CA ASP A 117 -3.46 19.59 2.76
C ASP A 117 -2.43 18.53 3.16
N ILE A 118 -1.18 18.73 2.72
CA ILE A 118 -0.06 17.81 2.92
C ILE A 118 1.07 18.62 3.60
N PRO A 119 1.31 18.43 4.91
CA PRO A 119 2.39 19.12 5.60
C PRO A 119 3.76 18.72 5.05
N PHE A 120 4.56 19.72 4.70
CA PHE A 120 5.95 19.56 4.24
C PHE A 120 6.91 20.13 5.28
N SER A 121 8.08 19.51 5.41
CA SER A 121 9.11 19.93 6.35
C SER A 121 10.50 19.50 5.89
N ARG A 122 11.53 20.05 6.54
CA ARG A 122 12.94 19.66 6.36
C ARG A 122 13.19 18.15 6.49
N HIS A 123 12.52 17.50 7.45
CA HIS A 123 12.69 16.09 7.75
C HIS A 123 11.50 15.26 7.27
N LEU A 124 11.75 14.33 6.36
CA LEU A 124 10.74 13.46 5.74
C LEU A 124 11.06 11.98 5.96
N TYR A 125 10.06 11.12 5.80
CA TYR A 125 10.24 9.69 5.55
C TYR A 125 9.90 9.38 4.10
N ILE A 126 10.69 8.50 3.50
CA ILE A 126 10.43 7.82 2.22
C ILE A 126 10.50 6.31 2.43
N GLU A 127 10.09 5.50 1.45
CA GLU A 127 10.36 4.06 1.50
C GLU A 127 11.86 3.79 1.40
N ARG A 128 12.34 2.81 2.16
CA ARG A 128 13.74 2.36 2.10
C ARG A 128 14.12 1.88 0.70
N GLU A 129 13.19 1.25 -0.01
CA GLU A 129 13.38 0.75 -1.38
C GLU A 129 13.43 1.87 -2.43
N ASP A 130 13.12 3.11 -2.04
CA ASP A 130 13.18 4.31 -2.88
C ASP A 130 14.54 5.01 -2.85
N PHE A 131 15.50 4.49 -2.09
CA PHE A 131 16.89 4.94 -2.15
C PHE A 131 17.87 3.80 -2.38
N MET A 132 18.83 4.02 -3.27
CA MET A 132 20.03 3.19 -3.43
C MET A 132 21.24 4.07 -3.68
N GLU A 133 22.35 3.82 -2.98
CA GLU A 133 23.59 4.60 -3.16
C GLU A 133 24.16 4.40 -4.57
N GLN A 134 24.19 3.15 -5.04
CA GLN A 134 24.54 2.78 -6.40
C GLN A 134 23.42 1.93 -6.99
N ALA A 135 22.96 2.31 -8.17
CA ALA A 135 21.89 1.58 -8.86
C ALA A 135 22.12 1.54 -10.37
N ASN A 136 21.58 0.49 -10.99
CA ASN A 136 21.63 0.33 -12.44
C ASN A 136 20.77 1.38 -13.17
N ARG A 137 20.88 1.43 -14.51
CA ARG A 137 20.13 2.39 -15.35
C ARG A 137 18.60 2.21 -15.29
N LYS A 138 18.11 1.05 -14.83
CA LYS A 138 16.67 0.74 -14.71
C LYS A 138 16.08 1.21 -13.37
N TYR A 139 16.90 1.74 -12.47
CA TYR A 139 16.45 2.32 -11.20
C TYR A 139 16.17 3.81 -11.37
N PHE A 140 14.90 4.19 -11.31
CA PHE A 140 14.41 5.56 -11.51
C PHE A 140 14.12 6.33 -10.22
N ARG A 141 14.36 5.70 -9.06
CA ARG A 141 14.19 6.30 -7.73
C ARG A 141 15.47 7.02 -7.30
N LEU A 142 15.56 7.48 -6.05
CA LEU A 142 16.63 8.35 -5.59
C LEU A 142 17.97 7.61 -5.50
N THR A 143 19.02 8.19 -6.08
CA THR A 143 20.40 7.76 -5.87
C THR A 143 21.28 8.96 -5.56
N THR A 144 22.46 8.73 -4.99
CA THR A 144 23.47 9.77 -4.82
C THR A 144 23.79 10.41 -6.18
N GLY A 145 23.80 11.74 -6.22
CA GLY A 145 24.04 12.56 -7.41
C GLY A 145 22.86 12.72 -8.38
N LYS A 146 21.72 12.05 -8.17
CA LYS A 146 20.56 12.13 -9.08
C LYS A 146 19.36 12.81 -8.46
N GLU A 147 18.51 13.34 -9.34
CA GLU A 147 17.27 14.00 -8.98
C GLU A 147 16.05 13.07 -9.04
N VAL A 148 15.10 13.30 -8.14
CA VAL A 148 13.77 12.67 -8.15
C VAL A 148 12.72 13.68 -7.71
N ARG A 149 11.46 13.50 -8.13
CA ARG A 149 10.35 14.34 -7.66
C ARG A 149 9.73 13.75 -6.41
N LEU A 150 9.47 14.58 -5.42
CA LEU A 150 8.54 14.27 -4.33
C LEU A 150 7.12 14.59 -4.82
N LYS A 151 6.20 13.63 -4.74
CA LYS A 151 4.81 13.78 -5.20
C LYS A 151 4.17 15.00 -4.54
N ASN A 152 3.53 15.86 -5.35
CA ASN A 152 2.90 17.12 -4.94
C ASN A 152 3.83 18.15 -4.28
N ALA A 153 5.15 17.97 -4.40
CA ALA A 153 6.16 18.80 -3.75
C ALA A 153 7.27 19.19 -4.75
N TYR A 154 8.52 19.14 -4.31
CA TYR A 154 9.69 19.63 -5.03
C TYR A 154 10.47 18.50 -5.72
N ILE A 155 11.36 18.87 -6.63
CA ILE A 155 12.47 18.02 -7.07
C ILE A 155 13.57 18.12 -6.02
N ILE A 156 14.08 16.96 -5.62
CA ILE A 156 15.22 16.83 -4.71
C ILE A 156 16.38 16.12 -5.40
N LYS A 157 17.61 16.36 -4.93
CA LYS A 157 18.83 15.69 -5.38
C LYS A 157 19.51 15.01 -4.19
N GLY A 158 19.79 13.72 -4.30
CA GLY A 158 20.52 12.98 -3.27
C GLY A 158 21.99 13.41 -3.24
N GLU A 159 22.48 13.89 -2.10
CA GLU A 159 23.86 14.38 -1.98
C GLU A 159 24.76 13.39 -1.25
N SER A 160 24.30 12.87 -0.10
CA SER A 160 25.07 11.93 0.72
C SER A 160 24.17 11.09 1.63
N VAL A 161 24.77 10.16 2.36
CA VAL A 161 24.07 9.25 3.29
C VAL A 161 24.78 9.19 4.62
N LEU A 162 23.99 8.98 5.68
CA LEU A 162 24.48 8.56 6.98
C LEU A 162 24.30 7.05 7.13
N LYS A 163 25.32 6.39 7.68
CA LYS A 163 25.34 4.95 7.91
C LYS A 163 25.57 4.66 9.39
N ASP A 164 25.02 3.54 9.87
CA ASP A 164 25.33 3.01 11.19
C ASP A 164 26.71 2.30 11.20
N LYS A 165 27.08 1.75 12.36
CA LYS A 165 28.36 1.02 12.54
C LYS A 165 28.44 -0.25 11.69
N GLN A 166 27.30 -0.78 11.24
CA GLN A 166 27.20 -1.98 10.41
C GLN A 166 27.13 -1.63 8.91
N GLY A 167 27.19 -0.34 8.56
CA GLY A 167 27.13 0.13 7.18
C GLY A 167 25.71 0.27 6.62
N ASN A 168 24.66 0.08 7.43
CA ASN A 168 23.29 0.26 6.98
C ASN A 168 22.95 1.74 6.86
N ILE A 169 22.28 2.12 5.77
CA ILE A 169 21.85 3.51 5.54
C ILE A 169 20.72 3.86 6.53
N THR A 170 20.99 4.84 7.38
CA THR A 170 20.04 5.34 8.39
C THR A 170 19.31 6.59 7.92
N GLU A 171 19.96 7.41 7.08
CA GLU A 171 19.43 8.69 6.62
C GLU A 171 20.04 9.12 5.29
N VAL A 172 19.23 9.75 4.44
CA VAL A 172 19.64 10.36 3.18
C VAL A 172 19.63 11.88 3.33
N LEU A 173 20.75 12.51 2.97
CA LEU A 173 20.86 13.96 2.91
C LEU A 173 20.69 14.40 1.46
N CYS A 174 19.76 15.33 1.24
CA CYS A 174 19.47 15.85 -0.09
C CYS A 174 19.38 17.37 -0.10
N THR A 175 19.41 17.95 -1.29
CA THR A 175 19.00 19.34 -1.54
C THR A 175 17.68 19.36 -2.30
N TYR A 176 16.95 20.46 -2.24
CA TYR A 176 15.77 20.69 -3.09
C TYR A 176 15.93 21.92 -3.98
N ASP A 177 15.25 21.90 -5.11
CA ASP A 177 15.14 23.04 -6.03
C ASP A 177 13.90 23.87 -5.64
N LYS A 178 14.11 25.08 -5.10
CA LYS A 178 13.04 25.98 -4.63
C LYS A 178 12.05 26.36 -5.74
N ALA A 179 12.51 26.46 -6.99
CA ALA A 179 11.66 26.81 -8.13
C ALA A 179 10.84 25.63 -8.64
N SER A 180 11.12 24.39 -8.23
CA SER A 180 10.52 23.16 -8.76
C SER A 180 9.18 22.73 -8.15
N LYS A 181 8.56 23.61 -7.32
CA LYS A 181 7.30 23.34 -6.61
C LYS A 181 6.24 22.85 -7.60
N SER A 182 5.72 21.65 -7.36
CA SER A 182 4.71 21.02 -8.22
C SER A 182 3.48 21.93 -8.38
N GLY A 183 3.02 22.09 -9.63
CA GLY A 183 1.85 22.90 -9.95
C GLY A 183 2.11 24.41 -10.02
N SER A 184 3.33 24.90 -9.76
CA SER A 184 3.64 26.35 -9.82
C SER A 184 3.73 26.91 -11.24
N GLY A 185 3.87 26.06 -12.27
CA GLY A 185 3.97 26.48 -13.66
C GLY A 185 5.35 26.99 -14.11
N SER A 186 6.33 27.08 -13.19
CA SER A 186 7.72 27.43 -13.50
C SER A 186 8.40 26.40 -14.42
N ASP A 187 9.47 26.82 -15.10
CA ASP A 187 10.26 25.91 -15.94
C ASP A 187 10.89 24.77 -15.12
N ALA A 188 11.37 25.07 -13.91
CA ALA A 188 11.87 24.06 -12.97
C ALA A 188 10.77 23.09 -12.52
N SER A 189 9.53 23.53 -12.36
CA SER A 189 8.40 22.64 -12.04
C SER A 189 8.04 21.72 -13.21
N LYS A 190 8.28 22.15 -14.45
CA LYS A 190 8.03 21.37 -15.68
C LYS A 190 9.19 20.44 -16.04
N ARG A 191 10.35 20.59 -15.37
CA ARG A 191 11.52 19.72 -15.54
C ARG A 191 11.13 18.25 -15.36
N LYS A 192 11.42 17.45 -16.39
CA LYS A 192 11.18 16.00 -16.38
C LYS A 192 12.27 15.29 -15.59
N VAL A 193 11.87 14.55 -14.56
CA VAL A 193 12.73 13.63 -13.80
C VAL A 193 12.20 12.22 -13.94
N LYS A 194 13.07 11.21 -13.77
CA LYS A 194 12.75 9.81 -14.11
C LYS A 194 11.76 9.15 -13.14
N GLY A 195 11.67 9.63 -11.90
CA GLY A 195 10.83 9.03 -10.88
C GLY A 195 10.12 10.06 -10.02
N THR A 196 9.03 9.62 -9.40
CA THR A 196 8.30 10.36 -8.39
C THR A 196 8.09 9.47 -7.17
N LEU A 197 8.46 9.96 -5.99
CA LEU A 197 8.34 9.25 -4.72
C LEU A 197 7.18 9.80 -3.90
N HIS A 198 6.48 8.92 -3.18
CA HIS A 198 5.65 9.34 -2.07
C HIS A 198 6.52 9.52 -0.83
N TRP A 199 6.03 10.31 0.11
CA TRP A 199 6.79 10.74 1.29
C TRP A 199 5.82 11.24 2.36
N VAL A 200 6.26 11.26 3.61
CA VAL A 200 5.51 11.88 4.72
C VAL A 200 6.43 12.75 5.58
N SER A 201 5.92 13.84 6.13
CA SER A 201 6.69 14.68 7.07
C SER A 201 6.88 13.97 8.41
N GLN A 202 8.12 13.87 8.91
CA GLN A 202 8.40 13.15 10.15
C GLN A 202 7.66 13.75 11.36
N LYS A 203 7.59 15.08 11.42
CA LYS A 203 6.95 15.82 12.52
C LYS A 203 5.43 15.63 12.58
N HIS A 204 4.80 15.43 11.43
CA HIS A 204 3.34 15.40 11.31
C HIS A 204 2.80 13.99 11.04
N ALA A 205 3.66 13.03 10.69
CA ALA A 205 3.23 11.69 10.36
C ALA A 205 2.55 11.00 11.54
N ILE A 206 1.44 10.33 11.25
CA ILE A 206 0.71 9.51 12.21
C ILE A 206 1.22 8.10 12.07
N LYS A 207 1.68 7.55 13.20
CA LYS A 207 2.06 6.14 13.28
C LYS A 207 0.80 5.28 13.48
N ALA A 208 0.56 4.37 12.55
CA ALA A 208 -0.55 3.42 12.60
C ALA A 208 -0.05 1.99 12.46
N LYS A 209 -0.86 1.00 12.87
CA LYS A 209 -0.60 -0.41 12.56
C LYS A 209 -1.12 -0.74 11.16
N VAL A 210 -0.44 -1.63 10.47
CA VAL A 210 -0.89 -2.14 9.18
C VAL A 210 -0.72 -3.65 9.10
N ASN A 211 -1.77 -4.32 8.66
CA ASN A 211 -1.84 -5.75 8.43
C ASN A 211 -1.64 -5.99 6.93
N LEU A 212 -0.46 -6.47 6.56
CA LEU A 212 -0.07 -6.81 5.21
C LEU A 212 -0.42 -8.27 4.97
N TYR A 213 -1.59 -8.48 4.38
CA TYR A 213 -2.04 -9.82 4.08
C TYR A 213 -1.62 -10.25 2.67
N ASP A 214 -1.49 -11.56 2.51
CA ASP A 214 -1.28 -12.27 1.25
C ASP A 214 -2.29 -13.44 1.12
N ARG A 215 -2.18 -14.25 0.07
CA ARG A 215 -2.99 -15.47 -0.10
C ARG A 215 -2.75 -16.43 1.06
N LEU A 216 -3.83 -17.07 1.54
CA LEU A 216 -3.77 -17.99 2.69
C LEU A 216 -3.04 -19.28 2.36
N PHE A 217 -3.09 -19.73 1.11
CA PHE A 217 -2.44 -20.94 0.63
C PHE A 217 -1.41 -20.60 -0.45
N VAL A 218 -0.35 -21.40 -0.54
CA VAL A 218 0.67 -21.32 -1.59
C VAL A 218 0.34 -22.18 -2.81
N ASP A 219 -0.60 -23.11 -2.66
CA ASP A 219 -1.05 -24.01 -3.72
C ASP A 219 -2.37 -23.49 -4.36
N PRO A 220 -2.50 -23.48 -5.70
CA PRO A 220 -3.72 -23.04 -6.39
C PRO A 220 -4.97 -23.86 -6.05
N ALA A 221 -4.83 -25.14 -5.69
CA ALA A 221 -5.92 -26.05 -5.38
C ALA A 221 -5.56 -26.88 -4.13
N PRO A 222 -5.42 -26.22 -2.96
CA PRO A 222 -4.76 -26.80 -1.77
C PRO A 222 -5.50 -28.03 -1.22
N ASP A 223 -6.73 -28.26 -1.68
CA ASP A 223 -7.65 -29.22 -1.12
C ASP A 223 -8.00 -30.37 -2.08
N GLN A 224 -7.30 -30.42 -3.23
CA GLN A 224 -7.40 -31.47 -4.26
C GLN A 224 -6.30 -32.54 -4.19
N HIS A 225 -5.30 -32.37 -3.32
CA HIS A 225 -4.21 -33.33 -3.13
C HIS A 225 -4.68 -34.52 -2.29
N LYS A 226 -4.54 -35.76 -2.82
CA LYS A 226 -4.99 -36.99 -2.13
C LYS A 226 -4.10 -37.40 -0.96
N ASP A 227 -2.80 -37.16 -1.08
CA ASP A 227 -1.79 -37.67 -0.14
C ASP A 227 -1.30 -36.59 0.85
N LYS A 228 -1.88 -35.39 0.82
CA LYS A 228 -1.48 -34.26 1.65
C LYS A 228 -2.68 -33.58 2.29
N SER A 229 -2.47 -33.02 3.47
CA SER A 229 -3.48 -32.17 4.09
C SER A 229 -3.47 -30.79 3.43
N PHE A 230 -4.63 -30.16 3.31
CA PHE A 230 -4.70 -28.76 2.86
C PHE A 230 -3.93 -27.80 3.79
N LEU A 231 -3.72 -28.21 5.04
CA LEU A 231 -2.93 -27.47 6.03
C LEU A 231 -1.44 -27.40 5.67
N ASP A 232 -0.93 -28.35 4.90
CA ASP A 232 0.47 -28.38 4.48
C ASP A 232 0.79 -27.27 3.46
N PHE A 233 -0.24 -26.67 2.87
CA PHE A 233 -0.13 -25.61 1.88
C PHE A 233 -0.40 -24.21 2.45
N ILE A 234 -0.48 -24.06 3.77
CA ILE A 234 -0.65 -22.74 4.40
C ILE A 234 0.55 -21.85 4.09
N ASN A 235 0.28 -20.63 3.65
CA ASN A 235 1.29 -19.61 3.46
C ASN A 235 1.68 -19.00 4.81
N PRO A 236 2.91 -19.23 5.30
CA PRO A 236 3.37 -18.64 6.57
C PRO A 236 3.46 -17.10 6.50
N ASN A 237 3.54 -16.54 5.29
CA ASN A 237 3.57 -15.09 5.04
C ASN A 237 2.19 -14.52 4.70
N SER A 238 1.10 -15.27 4.95
CA SER A 238 -0.28 -14.82 4.68
C SER A 238 -0.70 -13.58 5.48
N LEU A 239 0.00 -13.27 6.57
CA LEU A 239 -0.14 -12.05 7.36
C LEU A 239 1.24 -11.59 7.86
N ASN A 240 1.56 -10.33 7.60
CA ASN A 240 2.67 -9.62 8.22
C ASN A 240 2.12 -8.34 8.87
N GLU A 241 2.27 -8.22 10.18
CA GLU A 241 1.86 -7.04 10.94
C GLU A 241 3.05 -6.11 11.13
N THR A 242 2.88 -4.83 10.78
CA THR A 242 3.93 -3.82 10.94
C THR A 242 3.33 -2.45 11.23
N PHE A 243 4.17 -1.42 11.28
CA PHE A 243 3.74 -0.03 11.41
C PHE A 243 3.86 0.70 10.07
N VAL A 244 3.09 1.78 9.95
CA VAL A 244 3.11 2.69 8.82
C VAL A 244 3.06 4.13 9.32
N PHE A 245 3.77 5.03 8.65
CA PHE A 245 3.72 6.47 8.88
C PHE A 245 2.86 7.11 7.78
N ILE A 246 1.74 7.72 8.16
CA ILE A 246 0.74 8.26 7.21
C ILE A 246 0.60 9.76 7.40
N GLU A 247 0.32 10.50 6.33
CA GLU A 247 0.00 11.93 6.40
C GLU A 247 -1.26 12.22 7.26
N PRO A 248 -1.40 13.42 7.87
CA PRO A 248 -2.49 13.73 8.81
C PRO A 248 -3.93 13.66 8.29
N SER A 249 -4.13 13.64 6.97
CA SER A 249 -5.45 13.64 6.34
C SER A 249 -6.33 12.44 6.75
N ILE A 250 -5.74 11.40 7.35
CA ILE A 250 -6.44 10.19 7.79
C ILE A 250 -7.07 10.28 9.18
N LEU A 251 -6.93 11.38 9.92
CA LEU A 251 -7.43 11.45 11.32
C LEU A 251 -8.96 11.30 11.43
N SER A 252 -9.69 11.62 10.37
CA SER A 252 -11.15 11.46 10.29
C SER A 252 -11.58 10.13 9.66
N ALA A 253 -10.65 9.20 9.43
CA ALA A 253 -10.90 7.93 8.77
C ALA A 253 -11.86 7.05 9.58
N LYS A 254 -12.89 6.51 8.91
CA LYS A 254 -13.89 5.63 9.53
C LYS A 254 -13.59 4.17 9.24
N ALA A 255 -14.00 3.27 10.14
CA ALA A 255 -13.89 1.83 9.91
C ALA A 255 -14.51 1.43 8.55
N GLY A 256 -13.80 0.57 7.81
CA GLY A 256 -14.18 0.14 6.47
C GLY A 256 -13.87 1.14 5.34
N GLN A 257 -13.48 2.38 5.65
CA GLN A 257 -13.17 3.37 4.62
C GLN A 257 -11.91 2.96 3.85
N PRO A 258 -11.98 2.91 2.49
CA PRO A 258 -10.82 2.56 1.67
C PRO A 258 -9.91 3.77 1.45
N TYR A 259 -8.62 3.48 1.26
CA TYR A 259 -7.58 4.43 0.88
C TYR A 259 -6.63 3.77 -0.10
N GLN A 260 -6.13 4.52 -1.07
CA GLN A 260 -4.93 4.14 -1.82
C GLN A 260 -3.73 4.75 -1.12
N PHE A 261 -2.87 3.91 -0.54
CA PHE A 261 -1.54 4.34 -0.12
C PHE A 261 -0.68 4.43 -1.36
N GLN A 262 -0.23 5.65 -1.67
CA GLN A 262 0.49 5.96 -2.90
C GLN A 262 1.61 4.94 -3.15
N ARG A 263 1.64 4.35 -4.36
CA ARG A 263 2.62 3.34 -4.82
C ARG A 263 2.66 2.01 -4.06
N LEU A 264 1.87 1.85 -2.99
CA LEU A 264 1.88 0.65 -2.15
C LEU A 264 0.70 -0.29 -2.44
N GLY A 265 -0.52 0.25 -2.49
CA GLY A 265 -1.72 -0.57 -2.66
C GLY A 265 -2.97 0.11 -2.12
N TYR A 266 -4.03 -0.67 -2.04
CA TYR A 266 -5.28 -0.28 -1.42
C TYR A 266 -5.38 -0.88 -0.03
N PHE A 267 -5.84 -0.06 0.90
CA PHE A 267 -5.97 -0.38 2.31
C PHE A 267 -7.34 0.07 2.78
N CYS A 268 -7.87 -0.56 3.83
CA CYS A 268 -9.05 -0.07 4.53
C CYS A 268 -8.79 0.02 6.03
N VAL A 269 -9.52 0.89 6.71
CA VAL A 269 -9.48 0.99 8.18
C VAL A 269 -10.13 -0.26 8.77
N ASP A 270 -9.41 -1.03 9.61
CA ASP A 270 -9.98 -2.21 10.27
C ASP A 270 -11.04 -1.79 11.31
N LYS A 271 -12.01 -2.67 11.54
CA LYS A 271 -13.07 -2.44 12.54
C LYS A 271 -12.56 -2.29 13.98
N ILE A 272 -11.37 -2.82 14.30
CA ILE A 272 -10.74 -2.67 15.62
C ILE A 272 -10.03 -1.33 15.79
N SER A 273 -9.94 -0.53 14.73
CA SER A 273 -9.33 0.79 14.74
C SER A 273 -10.06 1.72 15.71
N THR A 274 -9.30 2.54 16.43
CA THR A 274 -9.81 3.55 17.36
C THR A 274 -9.19 4.91 17.03
N PRO A 275 -9.77 6.03 17.49
CA PRO A 275 -9.17 7.36 17.26
C PRO A 275 -7.73 7.51 17.75
N LYS A 276 -7.31 6.72 18.76
CA LYS A 276 -5.95 6.72 19.30
C LYS A 276 -5.03 5.69 18.64
N ASN A 277 -5.60 4.60 18.12
CA ASN A 277 -4.85 3.48 17.56
C ASN A 277 -5.47 3.09 16.23
N LEU A 278 -4.95 3.68 15.15
CA LEU A 278 -5.38 3.36 13.81
C LEU A 278 -4.80 2.03 13.36
N VAL A 279 -5.65 1.19 12.77
CA VAL A 279 -5.26 -0.11 12.20
C VAL A 279 -5.78 -0.18 10.77
N PHE A 280 -4.90 -0.50 9.83
CA PHE A 280 -5.23 -0.66 8.42
C PHE A 280 -5.04 -2.10 7.97
N ASN A 281 -5.92 -2.60 7.11
CA ASN A 281 -5.75 -3.87 6.41
C ASN A 281 -5.38 -3.58 4.96
N LYS A 282 -4.31 -4.21 4.45
CA LYS A 282 -4.03 -4.19 3.01
C LYS A 282 -5.09 -4.99 2.28
N THR A 283 -5.95 -4.35 1.50
CA THR A 283 -6.94 -5.01 0.65
C THR A 283 -6.25 -5.73 -0.49
N VAL A 284 -5.53 -4.99 -1.34
CA VAL A 284 -4.84 -5.52 -2.54
C VAL A 284 -3.65 -4.63 -2.93
N SER A 285 -2.61 -5.21 -3.54
CA SER A 285 -1.50 -4.47 -4.16
C SER A 285 -1.94 -3.73 -5.44
N LEU A 286 -1.17 -2.71 -5.85
CA LEU A 286 -1.43 -1.96 -7.09
C LEU A 286 -1.29 -2.79 -8.37
N ARG A 287 -0.52 -3.88 -8.31
CA ARG A 287 -0.31 -4.81 -9.42
C ARG A 287 -0.27 -6.24 -8.88
N ASP A 288 -0.60 -7.21 -9.73
CA ASP A 288 -0.43 -8.61 -9.38
C ASP A 288 1.07 -8.93 -9.20
N THR A 289 1.40 -9.62 -8.12
CA THR A 289 2.78 -10.04 -7.77
C THR A 289 2.96 -11.55 -7.84
N TRP A 290 1.89 -12.31 -8.06
CA TRP A 290 1.88 -13.77 -8.09
C TRP A 290 2.10 -14.35 -9.49
N SER A 291 1.86 -13.57 -10.56
CA SER A 291 2.11 -13.99 -11.95
C SER A 291 3.60 -13.93 -12.38
N LYS A 292 4.54 -14.21 -11.46
CA LYS A 292 5.97 -14.21 -11.78
C LYS A 292 6.39 -15.48 -12.51
#